data_AF-A0A947J580-F1
#
_entry.id   AF-A0A947J580-F1
#
_cell.length_a   1.000
_cell.length_b   1.000
_cell.length_c   1.000
_cell.angle_alpha   90.00
_cell.angle_beta   90.00
_cell.angle_gamma   90.00
#
_symmetry.space_group_name_H-M   'P 1'
#
loop_
_entity.id
_entity.type
_entity.pdbx_description
1 polymer ?
#
loop_
_entity_poly.entity_id
_entity_poly.type
_entity_poly.pdbx_seq_one_letter_code
_entity_poly.pdbx_strand_id
1 'polypeptide(L)'
;LVQGVLAPGKNSLNLNLPFVHVTEYGACCLDDGAMRAHDPQGYIERLIAAAPGEIAPLVIDGAREAQLAFLAGRFPSAVILLARAVEGLLNALEFALARNGTKVAIGSGMDVKARFAVVIGALEAQVLPAPLQDGQGPYLAGLRTLLDLSRTDDGRPLVPVVDRDQILAYLLLFPAQCRFVYDLISHLEGEPAQ
;
A
#
# COMPACT_ATOMS: atom_id res chain seq x y z
N LEU A 1 4.68 22.58 -17.49
CA LEU A 1 5.68 21.77 -16.75
C LEU A 1 5.62 20.36 -17.28
N VAL A 2 6.73 19.83 -17.83
CA VAL A 2 6.82 18.42 -18.23
C VAL A 2 7.00 17.60 -16.95
N GLN A 3 5.94 16.91 -16.51
CA GLN A 3 6.02 15.96 -15.40
C GLN A 3 6.50 14.61 -15.94
N GLY A 4 7.80 14.37 -15.93
CA GLY A 4 8.42 13.11 -16.35
C GLY A 4 9.91 13.08 -16.01
N VAL A 5 10.52 11.90 -15.91
CA VAL A 5 11.97 11.74 -15.63
C VAL A 5 12.81 12.30 -16.78
N LEU A 6 12.31 12.18 -18.01
CA LEU A 6 12.95 12.67 -19.22
C LEU A 6 12.05 13.70 -19.91
N ALA A 7 12.67 14.74 -20.47
CA ALA A 7 12.01 15.71 -21.32
C ALA A 7 12.75 15.85 -22.67
N PRO A 8 12.02 16.04 -23.78
CA PRO A 8 12.63 16.31 -25.08
C PRO A 8 13.43 17.61 -25.03
N GLY A 9 14.53 17.63 -25.76
CA GLY A 9 15.47 18.74 -25.77
C GLY A 9 16.81 18.43 -25.14
N LYS A 10 17.80 19.29 -25.44
CA LYS A 10 19.13 19.24 -24.83
C LYS A 10 19.11 19.72 -23.38
N ASN A 11 18.21 20.65 -23.05
CA ASN A 11 17.99 21.20 -21.71
C ASN A 11 16.67 22.02 -21.68
N SER A 12 16.34 22.62 -20.54
CA SER A 12 15.15 23.46 -20.34
C SER A 12 15.05 24.67 -21.27
N LEU A 13 16.16 25.10 -21.88
CA LEU A 13 16.23 26.21 -22.82
C LEU A 13 16.22 25.77 -24.29
N ASN A 14 16.29 24.47 -24.56
CA ASN A 14 16.30 23.92 -25.91
C ASN A 14 15.54 22.61 -25.94
N LEU A 15 14.23 22.70 -26.22
CA LEU A 15 13.28 21.58 -26.24
C LEU A 15 13.24 20.82 -27.57
N ASN A 16 14.15 21.12 -28.51
CA ASN A 16 14.14 20.52 -29.84
C ASN A 16 14.71 19.09 -29.81
N LEU A 17 14.02 18.18 -30.49
CA LEU A 17 14.52 16.86 -30.85
C LEU A 17 15.80 16.98 -31.73
N PRO A 18 16.69 15.98 -31.74
CA PRO A 18 16.53 14.60 -31.24
C PRO A 18 17.02 14.37 -29.80
N PHE A 19 17.40 15.41 -29.08
CA PHE A 19 17.97 15.26 -27.74
C PHE A 19 16.88 15.01 -26.68
N VAL A 20 17.27 14.38 -25.59
CA VAL A 20 16.47 14.20 -24.37
C VAL A 20 17.37 14.52 -23.18
N HIS A 21 16.81 15.14 -22.15
CA HIS A 21 17.51 15.44 -20.91
C HIS A 21 16.72 14.96 -19.71
N VAL A 22 17.43 14.71 -18.61
CA VAL A 22 16.83 14.40 -17.32
C VAL A 22 16.24 15.69 -16.75
N THR A 23 14.98 15.64 -16.31
CA THR A 23 14.35 16.78 -15.65
C THR A 23 14.89 16.96 -14.23
N GLU A 24 14.63 18.10 -13.60
CA GLU A 24 14.98 18.30 -12.18
C GLU A 24 14.30 17.24 -11.29
N TYR A 25 13.04 16.89 -11.59
CA TYR A 25 12.38 15.75 -10.96
C TYR A 25 13.08 14.42 -11.24
N GLY A 26 13.58 14.20 -12.46
CA GLY A 26 14.37 13.03 -12.82
C GLY A 26 15.70 12.96 -12.10
N ALA A 27 16.36 14.10 -11.86
CA ALA A 27 17.60 14.20 -11.10
C ALA A 27 17.37 13.88 -9.61
N CYS A 28 16.36 14.52 -8.99
CA CYS A 28 15.97 14.18 -7.62
C CYS A 28 15.54 12.72 -7.50
N CYS A 29 14.85 12.18 -8.51
CA CYS A 29 14.56 10.75 -8.54
C CYS A 29 15.87 9.98 -8.41
N LEU A 30 16.84 10.19 -9.31
CA LEU A 30 18.12 9.47 -9.36
C LEU A 30 18.92 9.55 -8.06
N ASP A 31 18.91 10.70 -7.38
CA ASP A 31 19.66 10.93 -6.12
C ASP A 31 18.90 10.41 -4.88
N ASP A 32 17.57 10.55 -4.89
CA ASP A 32 16.53 10.08 -3.95
C ASP A 32 16.74 8.83 -3.06
N GLY A 33 17.06 7.70 -3.72
CA GLY A 33 16.74 6.35 -3.21
C GLY A 33 15.25 6.08 -2.87
N ALA A 34 14.38 7.10 -2.92
CA ALA A 34 12.99 7.07 -2.48
C ALA A 34 12.10 6.16 -3.35
N MET A 35 10.98 5.71 -2.78
CA MET A 35 9.99 4.91 -3.51
C MET A 35 9.40 5.69 -4.68
N ARG A 36 9.69 5.24 -5.89
CA ARG A 36 9.14 5.81 -7.12
C ARG A 36 7.95 5.00 -7.58
N ALA A 37 6.76 5.58 -7.58
CA ALA A 37 5.55 4.97 -8.15
C ALA A 37 5.69 4.65 -9.66
N HIS A 38 6.70 5.23 -10.32
CA HIS A 38 7.02 5.00 -11.74
C HIS A 38 7.97 3.83 -12.01
N ASP A 39 8.41 3.12 -10.96
CA ASP A 39 9.33 1.99 -11.05
C ASP A 39 8.68 0.74 -10.43
N PRO A 40 7.97 -0.09 -11.23
CA PRO A 40 7.25 -1.25 -10.72
C PRO A 40 8.11 -2.26 -10.00
N GLN A 41 9.26 -2.57 -10.58
CA GLN A 41 10.16 -3.56 -10.03
C GLN A 41 10.76 -3.07 -8.71
N GLY A 42 11.37 -1.87 -8.69
CA GLY A 42 11.98 -1.36 -7.47
C GLY A 42 10.96 -1.02 -6.38
N TYR A 43 9.71 -0.66 -6.74
CA TYR A 43 8.65 -0.47 -5.75
C TYR A 43 8.35 -1.78 -5.00
N ILE A 44 8.23 -2.90 -5.71
CA ILE A 44 8.00 -4.22 -5.10
C ILE A 44 9.22 -4.71 -4.32
N GLU A 45 10.44 -4.51 -4.84
CA GLU A 45 11.66 -4.84 -4.12
C GLU A 45 11.76 -4.09 -2.80
N ARG A 46 11.45 -2.79 -2.80
CA ARG A 46 11.41 -1.97 -1.57
C ARG A 46 10.28 -2.39 -0.63
N LEU A 47 9.11 -2.76 -1.16
CA LEU A 47 7.99 -3.28 -0.37
C LEU A 47 8.40 -4.57 0.38
N ILE A 48 9.02 -5.51 -0.34
CA ILE A 48 9.53 -6.77 0.21
C ILE A 48 10.63 -6.52 1.24
N ALA A 49 11.59 -5.65 0.93
CA ALA A 49 12.70 -5.34 1.82
C ALA A 49 12.28 -4.59 3.10
N ALA A 50 11.13 -3.90 3.08
CA ALA A 50 10.67 -3.09 4.20
C ALA A 50 9.88 -3.89 5.25
N ALA A 51 9.27 -5.03 4.90
CA ALA A 51 8.50 -5.83 5.83
C ALA A 51 9.37 -6.89 6.52
N PRO A 52 9.20 -7.15 7.83
CA PRO A 52 9.77 -8.34 8.45
C PRO A 52 9.08 -9.60 7.91
N GLY A 53 9.87 -10.57 7.46
CA GLY A 53 9.38 -11.89 7.06
C GLY A 53 8.84 -11.98 5.63
N GLU A 54 8.10 -13.07 5.37
CA GLU A 54 7.54 -13.35 4.04
C GLU A 54 6.23 -12.59 3.83
N ILE A 55 6.19 -11.75 2.79
CA ILE A 55 4.97 -11.04 2.41
C ILE A 55 4.04 -11.97 1.65
N ALA A 56 2.74 -11.92 1.98
CA ALA A 56 1.71 -12.71 1.34
C ALA A 56 1.62 -12.38 -0.16
N PRO A 57 1.53 -13.40 -1.06
CA PRO A 57 1.52 -13.17 -2.51
C PRO A 57 0.45 -12.18 -2.97
N LEU A 58 -0.75 -12.22 -2.37
CA LEU A 58 -1.84 -11.31 -2.70
C LEU A 58 -1.49 -9.83 -2.46
N VAL A 59 -0.64 -9.54 -1.49
CA VAL A 59 -0.16 -8.19 -1.19
C VAL A 59 0.82 -7.73 -2.27
N ILE A 60 1.78 -8.58 -2.63
CA ILE A 60 2.77 -8.30 -3.67
C ILE A 60 2.09 -8.11 -5.03
N ASP A 61 1.25 -9.06 -5.43
CA ASP A 61 0.58 -9.05 -6.72
C ASP A 61 -0.39 -7.87 -6.81
N GLY A 62 -1.20 -7.63 -5.76
CA GLY A 62 -2.12 -6.50 -5.73
C GLY A 62 -1.41 -5.15 -5.82
N ALA A 63 -0.28 -4.99 -5.11
CA ALA A 63 0.51 -3.76 -5.14
C ALA A 63 1.19 -3.55 -6.52
N ARG A 64 1.70 -4.63 -7.13
CA ARG A 64 2.34 -4.58 -8.46
C ARG A 64 1.33 -4.21 -9.53
N GLU A 65 0.20 -4.90 -9.56
CA GLU A 65 -0.85 -4.65 -10.54
C GLU A 65 -1.47 -3.26 -10.35
N ALA A 66 -1.61 -2.79 -9.10
CA ALA A 66 -2.06 -1.43 -8.82
C ALA A 66 -1.12 -0.38 -9.45
N GLN A 67 0.18 -0.60 -9.34
CA GLN A 67 1.17 0.31 -9.91
C GLN A 67 1.20 0.26 -11.45
N LEU A 68 1.07 -0.93 -12.05
CA LEU A 68 0.94 -1.05 -13.51
C LEU A 68 -0.32 -0.35 -14.02
N ALA A 69 -1.44 -0.50 -13.31
CA ALA A 69 -2.69 0.21 -13.62
C ALA A 69 -2.52 1.74 -13.48
N PHE A 70 -1.80 2.22 -12.46
CA PHE A 70 -1.47 3.63 -12.30
C PHE A 70 -0.66 4.17 -13.49
N LEU A 71 0.38 3.44 -13.92
CA LEU A 71 1.21 3.83 -15.06
C LEU A 71 0.44 3.82 -16.38
N ALA A 72 -0.56 2.94 -16.50
CA ALA A 72 -1.48 2.91 -17.65
C ALA A 72 -2.58 3.98 -17.59
N GLY A 73 -2.58 4.88 -16.59
CA GLY A 73 -3.60 5.92 -16.40
C GLY A 73 -4.97 5.37 -15.97
N ARG A 74 -5.03 4.16 -15.42
CA ARG A 74 -6.25 3.48 -14.96
C ARG A 74 -6.40 3.61 -13.44
N PHE A 75 -6.57 4.84 -12.96
CA PHE A 75 -6.58 5.15 -11.53
C PHE A 75 -7.65 4.42 -10.70
N PRO A 76 -8.91 4.26 -11.18
CA PRO A 76 -9.90 3.47 -10.45
C PRO A 76 -9.48 1.99 -10.28
N SER A 77 -8.89 1.40 -11.33
CA SER A 77 -8.37 0.03 -11.28
C SER A 77 -7.20 -0.09 -10.30
N ALA A 78 -6.31 0.90 -10.27
CA ALA A 78 -5.20 0.94 -9.33
C ALA A 78 -5.69 0.94 -7.87
N VAL A 79 -6.72 1.73 -7.53
CA VAL A 79 -7.31 1.71 -6.18
C VAL A 79 -7.92 0.35 -5.86
N ILE A 80 -8.66 -0.27 -6.77
CA ILE A 80 -9.28 -1.59 -6.54
C ILE A 80 -8.21 -2.66 -6.27
N LEU A 81 -7.12 -2.65 -7.03
CA LEU A 81 -6.02 -3.61 -6.88
C LEU A 81 -5.23 -3.36 -5.59
N LEU A 82 -5.02 -2.11 -5.20
CA LEU A 82 -4.39 -1.78 -3.92
C LEU A 82 -5.28 -2.16 -2.74
N ALA A 83 -6.60 -1.94 -2.84
CA ALA A 83 -7.57 -2.41 -1.86
C ALA A 83 -7.56 -3.94 -1.74
N ARG A 84 -7.40 -4.67 -2.85
CA ARG A 84 -7.23 -6.12 -2.84
C ARG A 84 -5.95 -6.56 -2.12
N ALA A 85 -4.87 -5.80 -2.24
CA ALA A 85 -3.66 -6.01 -1.44
C ALA A 85 -3.92 -5.78 0.07
N VAL A 86 -4.75 -4.79 0.44
CA VAL A 86 -5.22 -4.60 1.83
C VAL A 86 -5.97 -5.84 2.33
N GLU A 87 -6.81 -6.47 1.51
CA GLU A 87 -7.49 -7.72 1.90
C GLU A 87 -6.49 -8.84 2.20
N GLY A 88 -5.35 -8.88 1.49
CA GLY A 88 -4.24 -9.80 1.75
C GLY A 88 -3.55 -9.53 3.09
N LEU A 89 -3.28 -8.26 3.40
CA LEU A 89 -2.74 -7.85 4.69
C LEU A 89 -3.68 -8.22 5.84
N LEU A 90 -4.98 -8.03 5.64
CA LEU A 90 -6.00 -8.37 6.62
C LEU A 90 -6.04 -9.88 6.89
N ASN A 91 -5.94 -10.71 5.86
CA ASN A 91 -5.86 -12.17 6.03
C ASN A 91 -4.62 -12.58 6.83
N ALA A 92 -3.46 -11.98 6.54
CA ALA A 92 -2.21 -12.29 7.25
C ALA A 92 -2.30 -11.92 8.74
N LEU A 93 -2.84 -10.73 9.04
CA LEU A 93 -3.04 -10.28 10.43
C LEU A 93 -4.07 -11.15 11.17
N GLU A 94 -5.15 -11.55 10.51
CA GLU A 94 -6.14 -12.49 11.06
C GLU A 94 -5.49 -13.82 11.46
N PHE A 95 -4.65 -14.39 10.59
CA PHE A 95 -3.92 -15.61 10.91
C PHE A 95 -2.97 -15.42 12.09
N ALA A 96 -2.25 -14.30 12.16
CA ALA A 96 -1.34 -14.01 13.28
C ALA A 96 -2.09 -13.91 14.61
N LEU A 97 -3.22 -13.20 14.64
CA LEU A 97 -4.09 -13.11 15.82
C LEU A 97 -4.59 -14.50 16.26
N ALA A 98 -5.04 -15.32 15.31
CA ALA A 98 -5.51 -16.68 15.61
C ALA A 98 -4.38 -17.57 16.19
N ARG A 99 -3.15 -17.45 15.67
CA ARG A 99 -1.98 -18.17 16.17
C ARG A 99 -1.55 -17.71 17.57
N ASN A 100 -1.73 -16.43 17.87
CA ASN A 100 -1.58 -15.88 19.22
C ASN A 100 -2.80 -16.18 20.14
N GLY A 101 -3.65 -17.13 19.78
CA GLY A 101 -4.80 -17.55 20.60
C GLY A 101 -5.94 -16.54 20.68
N THR A 102 -5.89 -15.45 19.92
CA THR A 102 -6.96 -14.45 19.87
C THR A 102 -8.08 -14.93 18.97
N LYS A 103 -9.29 -15.02 19.53
CA LYS A 103 -10.48 -15.41 18.77
C LYS A 103 -11.00 -14.21 17.98
N VAL A 104 -10.93 -14.29 16.66
CA VAL A 104 -11.53 -13.31 15.75
C VAL A 104 -12.84 -13.91 15.20
N ALA A 105 -13.98 -13.29 15.52
CA ALA A 105 -15.30 -13.80 15.17
C ALA A 105 -15.71 -13.42 13.74
N ILE A 106 -15.11 -14.08 12.75
CA ILE A 106 -15.40 -13.83 11.33
C ILE A 106 -16.41 -14.87 10.83
N GLY A 107 -17.58 -14.40 10.43
CA GLY A 107 -18.65 -15.22 9.87
C GLY A 107 -18.48 -15.48 8.37
N SER A 108 -19.03 -16.59 7.89
CA SER A 108 -19.11 -16.87 6.45
C SER A 108 -19.93 -15.78 5.74
N GLY A 109 -19.37 -15.16 4.70
CA GLY A 109 -20.06 -14.11 3.94
C GLY A 109 -19.99 -12.72 4.56
N MET A 110 -19.22 -12.53 5.65
CA MET A 110 -18.92 -11.21 6.19
C MET A 110 -18.19 -10.38 5.13
N ASP A 111 -18.64 -9.14 4.94
CA ASP A 111 -17.99 -8.22 4.01
C ASP A 111 -16.61 -7.78 4.56
N VAL A 112 -15.75 -7.31 3.66
CA VAL A 112 -14.37 -6.98 4.02
C VAL A 112 -14.26 -5.77 4.95
N LYS A 113 -15.19 -4.82 4.92
CA LYS A 113 -15.17 -3.65 5.81
C LYS A 113 -15.57 -4.03 7.23
N ALA A 114 -16.60 -4.87 7.39
CA ALA A 114 -16.98 -5.42 8.68
C ALA A 114 -15.87 -6.32 9.23
N ARG A 115 -15.29 -7.18 8.38
CA ARG A 115 -14.14 -8.02 8.74
C ARG A 115 -12.95 -7.18 9.22
N PHE A 116 -12.64 -6.09 8.53
CA PHE A 116 -11.60 -5.15 8.96
C PHE A 116 -11.88 -4.63 10.38
N ALA A 117 -13.10 -4.14 10.63
CA ALA A 117 -13.47 -3.64 11.96
C ALA A 117 -13.34 -4.70 13.07
N VAL A 118 -13.74 -5.94 12.80
CA VAL A 118 -13.61 -7.04 13.77
C VAL A 118 -12.14 -7.36 14.05
N VAL A 119 -11.28 -7.42 13.03
CA VAL A 119 -9.85 -7.67 13.20
C VAL A 119 -9.17 -6.54 13.97
N ILE A 120 -9.48 -5.28 13.66
CA ILE A 120 -8.91 -4.14 14.39
C ILE A 120 -9.39 -4.14 15.84
N GLY A 121 -10.67 -4.41 16.11
CA GLY A 121 -11.16 -4.54 17.48
C GLY A 121 -10.47 -5.67 18.26
N ALA A 122 -10.11 -6.78 17.61
CA ALA A 122 -9.34 -7.86 18.22
C ALA A 122 -7.87 -7.46 18.47
N LEU A 123 -7.31 -6.60 17.61
CA LEU A 123 -5.96 -6.03 17.77
C LEU A 123 -5.90 -5.04 18.93
N GLU A 124 -6.92 -4.19 19.10
CA GLU A 124 -7.01 -3.22 20.20
C GLU A 124 -7.03 -3.88 21.59
N ALA A 125 -7.46 -5.15 21.66
CA ALA A 125 -7.40 -5.94 22.88
C ALA A 125 -5.99 -6.50 23.20
N GLN A 126 -5.02 -6.35 22.29
CA GLN A 126 -3.66 -6.84 22.47
C GLN A 126 -2.79 -5.83 23.22
N VAL A 127 -1.83 -6.34 23.99
CA VAL A 127 -0.78 -5.51 24.57
C VAL A 127 0.31 -5.30 23.52
N LEU A 128 0.40 -4.07 23.02
CA LEU A 128 1.32 -3.68 21.98
C LEU A 128 2.38 -2.72 22.54
N PRO A 129 3.62 -2.76 22.03
CA PRO A 129 4.64 -1.80 22.39
C PRO A 129 4.27 -0.41 21.86
N ALA A 130 4.73 0.65 22.54
CA ALA A 130 4.36 2.03 22.24
C ALA A 130 4.48 2.43 20.76
N PRO A 131 5.56 2.07 20.02
CA PRO A 131 5.67 2.40 18.59
C PRO A 131 4.55 1.79 17.74
N LEU A 132 4.11 0.57 18.06
CA LEU A 132 3.03 -0.10 17.35
C LEU A 132 1.65 0.45 17.78
N GLN A 133 1.52 0.89 19.02
CA GLN A 133 0.30 1.53 19.51
C GLN A 133 0.06 2.89 18.85
N ASP A 134 1.10 3.73 18.79
CA ASP A 134 1.01 5.06 18.19
C ASP A 134 0.78 5.01 16.67
N GLY A 135 1.34 4.01 15.99
CA GLY A 135 1.22 3.82 14.54
C GLY A 135 -0.15 3.32 14.07
N GLN A 136 -0.97 2.71 14.94
CA GLN A 136 -2.22 2.06 14.53
C GLN A 136 -3.18 3.02 13.82
N GLY A 137 -3.48 4.16 14.45
CA GLY A 137 -4.44 5.14 13.92
C GLY A 137 -4.14 5.55 12.47
N PRO A 138 -2.97 6.17 12.18
CA PRO A 138 -2.67 6.67 10.85
C PRO A 138 -2.53 5.56 9.80
N TYR A 139 -1.85 4.45 10.10
CA TYR A 139 -1.60 3.41 9.10
C TYR A 139 -2.87 2.60 8.79
N LEU A 140 -3.63 2.20 9.81
CA LEU A 140 -4.85 1.41 9.62
C LEU A 140 -5.99 2.26 9.01
N ALA A 141 -6.08 3.55 9.32
CA ALA A 141 -7.04 4.44 8.68
C ALA A 141 -6.80 4.58 7.18
N GLY A 142 -5.53 4.63 6.74
CA GLY A 142 -5.18 4.65 5.33
C GLY A 142 -5.60 3.36 4.60
N LEU A 143 -5.35 2.20 5.21
CA LEU A 143 -5.80 0.91 4.68
C LEU A 143 -7.34 0.82 4.61
N ARG A 144 -8.03 1.30 5.65
CA ARG A 144 -9.50 1.37 5.68
C ARG A 144 -10.05 2.25 4.56
N THR A 145 -9.40 3.40 4.30
CA THR A 145 -9.81 4.32 3.23
C THR A 145 -9.80 3.64 1.87
N LEU A 146 -8.82 2.79 1.57
CA LEU A 146 -8.78 2.03 0.31
C LEU A 146 -9.96 1.05 0.17
N LEU A 147 -10.37 0.41 1.27
CA LEU A 147 -11.57 -0.43 1.29
C LEU A 147 -12.83 0.41 1.10
N ASP A 148 -12.90 1.59 1.73
CA ASP A 148 -14.05 2.48 1.62
C ASP A 148 -14.23 3.06 0.21
N LEU A 149 -13.14 3.32 -0.50
CA LEU A 149 -13.18 3.78 -1.90
C LEU A 149 -13.61 2.68 -2.89
N SER A 150 -13.30 1.41 -2.59
CA SER A 150 -13.48 0.28 -3.52
C SER A 150 -14.72 -0.57 -3.24
N ARG A 151 -15.42 -0.33 -2.12
CA ARG A 151 -16.58 -1.13 -1.68
C ARG A 151 -17.70 -0.23 -1.15
N THR A 152 -18.94 -0.64 -1.40
CA THR A 152 -20.10 -0.12 -0.67
C THR A 152 -20.09 -0.57 0.78
N ASP A 153 -20.98 -0.02 1.60
CA ASP A 153 -21.11 -0.40 3.02
C ASP A 153 -21.61 -1.83 3.22
N ASP A 154 -22.33 -2.39 2.24
CA ASP A 154 -22.72 -3.79 2.19
C ASP A 154 -21.69 -4.68 1.44
N GLY A 155 -20.49 -4.17 1.17
CA GLY A 155 -19.36 -4.95 0.67
C GLY A 155 -19.32 -5.20 -0.84
N ARG A 156 -20.25 -4.64 -1.62
CA ARG A 156 -20.24 -4.78 -3.08
C ARG A 156 -19.13 -3.94 -3.71
N PRO A 157 -18.51 -4.39 -4.81
CA PRO A 157 -17.50 -3.60 -5.52
C PRO A 157 -18.04 -2.25 -6.00
N LEU A 158 -17.22 -1.20 -5.85
CA LEU A 158 -17.43 0.12 -6.45
C LEU A 158 -16.33 0.43 -7.45
N VAL A 159 -16.64 1.31 -8.40
CA VAL A 159 -15.63 1.97 -9.23
C VAL A 159 -15.27 3.28 -8.54
N PRO A 160 -14.04 3.42 -7.99
CA PRO A 160 -13.64 4.63 -7.29
C PRO A 160 -13.60 5.84 -8.24
N VAL A 161 -14.03 7.00 -7.74
CA VAL A 161 -13.83 8.28 -8.42
C VAL A 161 -12.63 8.96 -7.78
N VAL A 162 -11.47 8.83 -8.43
CA VAL A 162 -10.17 9.27 -7.92
C VAL A 162 -9.33 9.84 -9.05
N ASP A 163 -8.52 10.85 -8.75
CA ASP A 163 -7.56 11.42 -9.70
C ASP A 163 -6.16 10.79 -9.54
N ARG A 164 -5.23 11.23 -10.38
CA ARG A 164 -3.84 10.77 -10.41
C ARG A 164 -3.11 11.03 -9.10
N ASP A 165 -3.31 12.20 -8.50
CA ASP A 165 -2.52 12.63 -7.35
C ASP A 165 -2.98 11.90 -6.09
N GLN A 166 -4.29 11.64 -5.99
CA GLN A 166 -4.86 10.84 -4.92
C GLN A 166 -4.34 9.39 -4.93
N ILE A 167 -4.34 8.70 -6.08
CA ILE A 167 -3.78 7.34 -6.16
C ILE A 167 -2.26 7.33 -5.94
N LEU A 168 -1.55 8.36 -6.42
CA LEU A 168 -0.12 8.48 -6.19
C LEU A 168 0.16 8.56 -4.68
N ALA A 169 -0.62 9.34 -3.93
CA ALA A 169 -0.48 9.41 -2.48
C ALA A 169 -0.70 8.05 -1.81
N TYR A 170 -1.73 7.29 -2.22
CA TYR A 170 -1.94 5.95 -1.68
C TYR A 170 -0.81 4.98 -2.01
N LEU A 171 -0.28 5.00 -3.24
CA LEU A 171 0.87 4.18 -3.63
C LEU A 171 2.13 4.55 -2.83
N LEU A 172 2.35 5.83 -2.52
CA LEU A 172 3.50 6.23 -1.71
C LEU A 172 3.38 5.84 -0.24
N LEU A 173 2.16 5.81 0.30
CA LEU A 173 1.90 5.45 1.70
C LEU A 173 1.81 3.94 1.95
N PHE A 174 1.32 3.18 0.97
CA PHE A 174 1.03 1.75 1.11
C PHE A 174 2.20 0.91 1.63
N PRO A 175 3.46 1.14 1.21
CA PRO A 175 4.58 0.32 1.70
C PRO A 175 4.87 0.52 3.19
N ALA A 176 4.73 1.74 3.71
CA ALA A 176 4.86 1.99 5.14
C ALA A 176 3.70 1.35 5.93
N GLN A 177 2.48 1.36 5.38
CA GLN A 177 1.34 0.66 5.96
C GLN A 177 1.52 -0.87 5.96
N CYS A 178 2.06 -1.41 4.86
CA CYS A 178 2.39 -2.83 4.73
C CYS A 178 3.42 -3.23 5.79
N ARG A 179 4.55 -2.53 5.86
CA ARG A 179 5.58 -2.74 6.89
C ARG A 179 4.96 -2.74 8.28
N PHE A 180 4.17 -1.72 8.60
CA PHE A 180 3.51 -1.62 9.91
C PHE A 180 2.65 -2.85 10.24
N VAL A 181 1.88 -3.37 9.29
CA VAL A 181 1.07 -4.59 9.50
C VAL A 181 1.97 -5.81 9.72
N TYR A 182 3.10 -5.92 9.03
CA TYR A 182 4.05 -7.01 9.26
C TYR A 182 4.81 -6.88 10.58
N ASP A 183 5.11 -5.67 11.03
CA ASP A 183 5.67 -5.43 12.37
C ASP A 183 4.66 -5.87 13.46
N LEU A 184 3.35 -5.62 13.26
CA LEU A 184 2.29 -6.16 14.12
C LEU A 184 2.26 -7.69 14.10
N ILE A 185 2.33 -8.31 12.93
CA ILE A 185 2.34 -9.78 12.78
C ILE A 185 3.54 -10.37 13.52
N SER A 186 4.74 -9.85 13.29
CA SER A 186 5.98 -10.25 13.97
C SER A 186 5.82 -10.20 15.49
N HIS A 187 5.30 -9.10 16.03
CA HIS A 187 5.06 -8.95 17.47
C HIS A 187 4.03 -9.98 18.00
N LEU A 188 2.93 -10.20 17.27
CA LEU A 188 1.90 -11.17 17.66
C LEU A 188 2.41 -12.62 17.64
N GLU A 189 3.36 -12.94 16.75
CA GLU A 189 3.98 -14.26 16.66
C GLU A 189 5.15 -14.44 17.65
N GLY A 190 5.49 -13.40 18.42
CA GLY A 190 6.53 -13.43 19.45
C GLY A 190 7.94 -13.17 18.91
N GLU A 191 8.07 -12.66 17.69
CA GLU A 191 9.34 -12.19 17.13
C GLU A 191 9.57 -10.72 17.53
N PRO A 192 10.77 -10.34 18.02
CA PRO A 192 11.04 -8.98 18.46
C PRO A 192 10.91 -7.99 17.30
N ALA A 193 10.12 -6.92 17.50
CA ALA A 193 10.00 -5.82 16.54
C ALA A 193 11.39 -5.18 16.29
N GLN A 194 11.79 -5.07 15.02
CA GLN A 194 13.08 -4.50 14.59
C GLN A 194 13.02 -2.98 14.40
#